data_AF-A0AAV9HUW5-F1
#
_entry.id   AF-A0AAV9HUW5-F1
#
_cell.length_a   1.000
_cell.length_b   1.000
_cell.length_c   1.000
_cell.angle_alpha   90.00
_cell.angle_beta   90.00
_cell.angle_gamma   90.00
#
_symmetry.space_group_name_H-M   'P 1'
#
loop_
_entity.id
_entity.type
_entity.pdbx_description
1 polymer ?
#
loop_
_entity_poly.entity_id
_entity_poly.type
_entity_poly.pdbx_seq_one_letter_code
_entity_poly.pdbx_strand_id
1 'polypeptide(L)'
;MAVMARFTTRVLAAAQSLPLSPAIHRTSSHPTCRMYASSSAGWEQSLKLVGHKEPSPELAEDEELSEISGKGKKKINKQPPFELEVDRRFAGLKVPDLITHAGDPPFPDIERLPTRTIHDVYYDTADLRMASRGVWARKRDGKWQAKMSLGAAGKGGCNRALFQQFNTERQVGVLVHGRAMVRARIKNPSLPEEGQPWDRWRDNNWGLKVIADFVTERQGWKVVIGKGTSARTYHVYWDKTDFGYEVGEIESYTSTIKKTQRDSWKRELGMKVDKRIDELIGKHQWAFEVSDKVPKSGKLFEYLLRHRREDLGKLDVNRRIRLA
;
A
#
# COMPACT_ATOMS: atom_id res chain seq x y z
N MET A 1 -5.49 -62.40 -41.25
CA MET A 1 -6.15 -63.64 -40.79
C MET A 1 -5.56 -63.91 -39.40
N ALA A 2 -6.32 -63.86 -38.29
CA ALA A 2 -7.44 -64.73 -37.87
C ALA A 2 -6.92 -66.16 -37.53
N VAL A 3 -7.28 -66.83 -36.41
CA VAL A 3 -8.49 -66.77 -35.54
C VAL A 3 -8.15 -66.81 -34.01
N MET A 4 -9.16 -66.64 -33.14
CA MET A 4 -9.09 -66.58 -31.66
C MET A 4 -8.97 -67.93 -30.93
N ALA A 5 -8.52 -67.88 -29.66
CA ALA A 5 -9.20 -68.49 -28.49
C ALA A 5 -8.72 -67.76 -27.20
N ARG A 6 -9.49 -66.88 -26.55
CA ARG A 6 -10.59 -67.13 -25.58
C ARG A 6 -10.26 -68.12 -24.45
N PHE A 7 -10.03 -67.59 -23.26
CA PHE A 7 -10.43 -68.20 -21.99
C PHE A 7 -11.03 -67.13 -21.06
N THR A 8 -11.97 -67.51 -20.20
CA THR A 8 -12.75 -66.57 -19.36
C THR A 8 -12.93 -67.10 -17.95
N THR A 9 -12.63 -66.28 -16.94
CA THR A 9 -13.14 -66.49 -15.57
C THR A 9 -13.34 -65.14 -14.89
N ARG A 10 -14.48 -64.96 -14.20
CA ARG A 10 -14.76 -63.79 -13.35
C ARG A 10 -14.43 -64.13 -11.90
N VAL A 11 -13.83 -63.20 -11.15
CA VAL A 11 -14.03 -63.11 -9.70
C VAL A 11 -14.28 -61.65 -9.32
N LEU A 12 -15.20 -61.49 -8.37
CA LEU A 12 -15.89 -60.29 -7.89
C LEU A 12 -15.03 -59.08 -7.53
N ALA A 13 -15.63 -57.89 -7.66
CA ALA A 13 -15.15 -56.65 -7.05
C ALA A 13 -15.61 -56.53 -5.60
N ALA A 14 -14.82 -55.84 -4.77
CA ALA A 14 -15.19 -55.46 -3.40
C ALA A 14 -14.94 -53.95 -3.18
N ALA A 15 -15.93 -53.12 -3.55
CA ALA A 15 -15.90 -51.69 -3.28
C ALA A 15 -16.39 -51.42 -1.85
N GLN A 16 -15.49 -51.08 -0.93
CA GLN A 16 -15.88 -50.68 0.42
C GLN A 16 -16.37 -49.22 0.45
N SER A 17 -17.65 -49.05 0.77
CA SER A 17 -18.28 -47.74 0.92
C SER A 17 -17.87 -47.05 2.22
N LEU A 18 -17.10 -45.96 2.13
CA LEU A 18 -16.89 -45.06 3.26
C LEU A 18 -18.09 -44.11 3.44
N PRO A 19 -18.52 -43.83 4.69
CA PRO A 19 -19.72 -43.04 4.95
C PRO A 19 -19.53 -41.55 4.63
N LEU A 20 -20.52 -40.96 3.97
CA LEU A 20 -20.60 -39.52 3.71
C LEU A 20 -20.78 -38.77 5.05
N SER A 21 -19.77 -37.99 5.45
CA SER A 21 -19.93 -37.03 6.55
C SER A 21 -20.86 -35.88 6.14
N PRO A 22 -21.70 -35.36 7.06
CA PRO A 22 -22.70 -34.34 6.73
C PRO A 22 -22.07 -33.01 6.31
N ALA A 23 -22.72 -32.34 5.36
CA ALA A 23 -22.26 -31.07 4.80
C ALA A 23 -22.36 -29.92 5.82
N ILE A 24 -21.26 -29.62 6.51
CA ILE A 24 -21.15 -28.41 7.34
C ILE A 24 -21.12 -27.19 6.41
N HIS A 25 -22.23 -26.44 6.35
CA HIS A 25 -22.31 -25.13 5.70
C HIS A 25 -21.39 -24.11 6.41
N ARG A 26 -20.10 -24.12 6.07
CA ARG A 26 -19.14 -23.09 6.49
C ARG A 26 -19.41 -21.80 5.72
N THR A 27 -20.11 -20.86 6.34
CA THR A 27 -20.15 -19.46 5.88
C THR A 27 -18.73 -18.89 5.92
N SER A 28 -18.13 -18.68 4.75
CA SER A 28 -16.68 -18.49 4.58
C SER A 28 -16.19 -17.07 4.92
N SER A 29 -16.38 -16.65 6.17
CA SER A 29 -15.84 -15.39 6.70
C SER A 29 -14.31 -15.45 6.89
N HIS A 30 -13.57 -15.26 5.79
CA HIS A 30 -12.11 -15.21 5.83
C HIS A 30 -11.62 -14.05 6.72
N PRO A 31 -10.78 -14.30 7.75
CA PRO A 31 -10.35 -13.26 8.69
C PRO A 31 -9.42 -12.22 8.05
N THR A 32 -8.82 -12.52 6.89
CA THR A 32 -7.86 -11.68 6.15
C THR A 32 -8.42 -10.33 5.71
N CYS A 33 -9.75 -10.18 5.63
CA CYS A 33 -10.38 -9.03 4.97
C CYS A 33 -10.58 -7.80 5.87
N ARG A 34 -10.56 -7.94 7.21
CA ARG A 34 -10.96 -6.85 8.13
C ARG A 34 -9.95 -5.70 8.28
N MET A 35 -8.67 -5.89 7.97
CA MET A 35 -7.63 -4.91 8.37
C MET A 35 -7.70 -3.56 7.64
N TYR A 36 -8.29 -3.50 6.44
CA TYR A 36 -8.39 -2.28 5.64
C TYR A 36 -9.63 -1.41 5.96
N ALA A 37 -10.43 -1.81 6.95
CA ALA A 37 -11.81 -1.35 7.10
C ALA A 37 -12.04 -0.19 8.10
N SER A 38 -11.06 0.25 8.92
CA SER A 38 -11.34 1.20 10.02
C SER A 38 -10.33 2.34 10.21
N SER A 39 -10.88 3.57 10.24
CA SER A 39 -10.40 4.82 10.86
C SER A 39 -8.98 5.35 10.60
N SER A 40 -8.88 6.45 9.85
CA SER A 40 -7.69 7.34 9.82
C SER A 40 -7.80 8.56 10.76
N ALA A 41 -8.86 8.64 11.58
CA ALA A 41 -9.31 9.88 12.24
C ALA A 41 -8.41 10.46 13.35
N GLY A 42 -7.28 9.83 13.68
CA GLY A 42 -6.47 10.18 14.85
C GLY A 42 -5.32 11.21 14.64
N TRP A 43 -4.86 11.42 13.41
CA TRP A 43 -3.52 12.02 13.18
C TRP A 43 -3.52 13.46 12.63
N GLU A 44 -4.55 13.91 11.90
CA GLU A 44 -4.58 15.20 11.17
C GLU A 44 -4.27 16.45 12.03
N GLN A 45 -4.51 16.41 13.35
CA GLN A 45 -4.20 17.52 14.27
C GLN A 45 -2.69 17.83 14.36
N SER A 46 -1.81 16.88 14.06
CA SER A 46 -0.38 16.98 14.37
C SER A 46 0.43 17.86 13.40
N LEU A 47 -0.12 18.16 12.21
CA LEU A 47 0.56 18.93 11.14
C LEU A 47 0.15 20.41 11.06
N LYS A 48 -0.63 20.92 12.04
CA LYS A 48 -1.14 22.30 12.05
C LYS A 48 -0.36 23.28 12.93
N LEU A 49 0.68 22.81 13.65
CA LEU A 49 1.40 23.60 14.67
C LEU A 49 2.63 24.37 14.14
N VAL A 50 2.82 24.46 12.83
CA VAL A 50 3.90 25.25 12.21
C VAL A 50 3.30 26.43 11.47
N GLY A 51 3.56 27.65 11.97
CA GLY A 51 3.21 28.90 11.29
C GLY A 51 2.45 29.94 12.13
N HIS A 52 3.06 30.49 13.18
CA HIS A 52 2.61 31.72 13.82
C HIS A 52 3.79 32.62 14.23
N LYS A 53 3.99 33.71 13.48
CA LYS A 53 4.54 35.00 13.94
C LYS A 53 4.22 36.08 12.88
N GLU A 54 4.04 37.31 13.34
CA GLU A 54 3.79 38.49 12.50
C GLU A 54 5.10 39.24 12.16
N PRO A 55 5.08 40.18 11.18
CA PRO A 55 6.24 40.41 10.30
C PRO A 55 6.90 41.80 10.45
N SER A 56 7.88 42.05 9.55
CA SER A 56 8.37 43.34 9.01
C SER A 56 9.83 43.67 9.37
N PRO A 57 10.61 44.33 8.48
CA PRO A 57 10.51 44.44 7.02
C PRO A 57 11.71 43.73 6.34
N GLU A 58 12.14 44.22 5.17
CA GLU A 58 13.19 43.71 4.26
C GLU A 58 12.89 42.33 3.60
N LEU A 59 13.12 42.13 2.29
CA LEU A 59 13.60 43.03 1.23
C LEU A 59 12.91 42.69 -0.12
N ALA A 60 13.03 43.59 -1.10
CA ALA A 60 12.19 43.65 -2.30
C ALA A 60 12.25 42.42 -3.24
N GLU A 61 11.13 41.76 -3.60
CA GLU A 61 9.80 41.70 -2.93
C GLU A 61 9.13 40.29 -2.94
N ASP A 62 8.23 39.82 -3.84
CA ASP A 62 7.63 40.30 -5.11
C ASP A 62 6.19 39.72 -5.32
N GLU A 63 5.44 40.30 -6.27
CA GLU A 63 4.17 39.81 -6.84
C GLU A 63 4.43 38.79 -8.00
N GLU A 64 3.55 38.35 -8.91
CA GLU A 64 2.24 38.76 -9.43
C GLU A 64 1.04 38.81 -8.45
N LEU A 65 -0.05 39.57 -8.66
CA LEU A 65 -0.44 40.76 -9.47
C LEU A 65 -1.90 41.10 -8.99
N SER A 66 -2.51 42.27 -9.17
CA SER A 66 -2.13 43.61 -9.66
C SER A 66 -3.00 44.66 -8.91
N GLU A 67 -2.97 45.95 -9.28
CA GLU A 67 -3.76 46.98 -8.59
C GLU A 67 -5.28 46.91 -8.86
N ILE A 68 -6.02 46.24 -7.98
CA ILE A 68 -7.28 46.75 -7.41
C ILE A 68 -7.24 46.52 -5.89
N SER A 69 -7.87 47.41 -5.12
CA SER A 69 -7.61 47.64 -3.70
C SER A 69 -8.06 46.54 -2.69
N GLY A 70 -7.26 46.42 -1.63
CA GLY A 70 -7.81 46.48 -0.27
C GLY A 70 -8.61 45.30 0.29
N LYS A 71 -7.99 44.12 0.45
CA LYS A 71 -8.26 43.20 1.58
C LYS A 71 -7.10 42.23 1.82
N GLY A 72 -6.81 41.93 3.09
CA GLY A 72 -5.58 41.25 3.50
C GLY A 72 -5.40 39.85 2.89
N LYS A 73 -4.29 39.66 2.15
CA LYS A 73 -3.84 38.37 1.60
C LYS A 73 -3.46 37.42 2.75
N LYS A 74 -4.42 36.62 3.25
CA LYS A 74 -4.16 35.53 4.21
C LYS A 74 -3.04 34.65 3.67
N LYS A 75 -1.92 34.51 4.42
CA LYS A 75 -0.84 33.56 4.10
C LYS A 75 -1.44 32.16 3.92
N ILE A 76 -1.54 31.69 2.68
CA ILE A 76 -2.09 30.38 2.35
C ILE A 76 -1.06 29.35 2.80
N ASN A 77 -1.29 28.73 3.96
CA ASN A 77 -0.42 27.71 4.52
C ASN A 77 -0.49 26.43 3.65
N LYS A 78 0.30 26.43 2.56
CA LYS A 78 0.44 25.32 1.61
C LYS A 78 1.11 24.15 2.34
N GLN A 79 0.31 23.22 2.85
CA GLN A 79 0.80 21.90 3.27
C GLN A 79 1.68 21.29 2.15
N PRO A 80 2.78 20.62 2.50
CA PRO A 80 3.72 20.09 1.51
C PRO A 80 3.04 19.09 0.55
N PRO A 81 3.59 18.89 -0.66
CA PRO A 81 3.09 17.87 -1.57
C PRO A 81 3.18 16.49 -0.91
N PHE A 82 2.07 15.76 -0.96
CA PHE A 82 2.01 14.33 -0.66
C PHE A 82 1.88 13.56 -1.97
N GLU A 83 2.26 12.29 -1.91
CA GLU A 83 2.05 11.31 -2.96
C GLU A 83 1.03 10.29 -2.45
N LEU A 84 -0.05 10.08 -3.21
CA LEU A 84 -0.94 8.95 -3.03
C LEU A 84 -0.56 7.85 -4.00
N GLU A 85 -0.66 6.62 -3.52
CA GLU A 85 -0.59 5.41 -4.32
C GLU A 85 -1.93 4.70 -4.19
N VAL A 86 -2.52 4.34 -5.33
CA VAL A 86 -3.62 3.38 -5.41
C VAL A 86 -3.07 2.08 -5.96
N ASP A 87 -3.26 1.02 -5.18
CA ASP A 87 -2.70 -0.30 -5.40
C ASP A 87 -3.84 -1.32 -5.57
N ARG A 88 -3.76 -2.09 -6.66
CA ARG A 88 -4.61 -3.25 -6.90
C ARG A 88 -3.79 -4.52 -7.02
N ARG A 89 -4.05 -5.49 -6.14
CA ARG A 89 -3.41 -6.81 -6.19
C ARG A 89 -4.15 -7.81 -7.08
N PHE A 90 -3.39 -8.64 -7.77
CA PHE A 90 -3.89 -9.70 -8.67
C PHE A 90 -3.10 -11.01 -8.48
N ALA A 91 -3.72 -12.13 -8.88
CA ALA A 91 -3.29 -13.49 -8.51
C ALA A 91 -2.09 -13.99 -9.33
N GLY A 92 -2.09 -13.70 -10.62
CA GLY A 92 -1.13 -14.13 -11.63
C GLY A 92 -1.22 -13.28 -12.90
N LEU A 93 -0.16 -13.26 -13.70
CA LEU A 93 -0.26 -12.86 -15.11
C LEU A 93 -0.80 -14.05 -15.91
N LYS A 94 -1.72 -13.78 -16.84
CA LYS A 94 -2.29 -14.81 -17.75
C LYS A 94 -1.38 -15.12 -18.95
N VAL A 95 -0.35 -14.30 -19.17
CA VAL A 95 0.66 -14.46 -20.22
C VAL A 95 2.06 -14.35 -19.61
N PRO A 96 3.10 -15.02 -20.17
CA PRO A 96 4.47 -14.95 -19.66
C PRO A 96 5.13 -13.56 -19.66
N ASP A 97 4.75 -12.67 -20.58
CA ASP A 97 5.25 -11.28 -20.67
C ASP A 97 4.21 -10.39 -21.37
N LEU A 98 4.04 -9.16 -20.89
CA LEU A 98 2.98 -8.24 -21.33
C LEU A 98 3.27 -7.47 -22.64
N ILE A 99 4.48 -7.56 -23.19
CA ILE A 99 4.89 -6.85 -24.41
C ILE A 99 4.89 -7.79 -25.61
N THR A 100 5.40 -9.02 -25.44
CA THR A 100 5.39 -10.02 -26.52
C THR A 100 3.98 -10.52 -26.85
N HIS A 101 3.02 -10.36 -25.92
CA HIS A 101 1.64 -10.79 -26.09
C HIS A 101 0.74 -9.59 -26.41
N ALA A 102 0.58 -9.29 -27.70
CA ALA A 102 -0.41 -8.33 -28.19
C ALA A 102 -1.82 -8.94 -28.13
N GLY A 103 -2.40 -9.04 -26.93
CA GLY A 103 -3.81 -9.40 -26.75
C GLY A 103 -4.75 -8.30 -27.25
N ASP A 104 -6.07 -8.55 -27.26
CA ASP A 104 -7.07 -7.62 -27.78
C ASP A 104 -7.90 -6.97 -26.65
N PRO A 105 -7.97 -5.62 -26.55
CA PRO A 105 -7.07 -4.66 -27.19
C PRO A 105 -5.65 -4.74 -26.57
N PRO A 106 -4.60 -4.38 -27.33
CA PRO A 106 -3.24 -4.32 -26.80
C PRO A 106 -3.06 -3.08 -25.93
N PHE A 107 -2.03 -3.09 -25.06
CA PHE A 107 -1.65 -1.88 -24.35
C PHE A 107 -1.16 -0.80 -25.35
N PRO A 108 -1.73 0.41 -25.38
CA PRO A 108 -1.38 1.44 -26.37
C PRO A 108 0.07 1.95 -26.28
N ASP A 109 0.65 1.88 -25.09
CA ASP A 109 2.04 2.22 -24.77
C ASP A 109 2.43 1.39 -23.54
N ILE A 110 3.46 0.55 -23.67
CA ILE A 110 3.98 -0.32 -22.62
C ILE A 110 5.51 -0.46 -22.73
N GLU A 111 6.18 -0.25 -21.61
CA GLU A 111 7.64 -0.29 -21.45
C GLU A 111 8.01 -1.33 -20.40
N ARG A 112 8.98 -2.21 -20.68
CA ARG A 112 9.49 -3.16 -19.67
C ARG A 112 10.50 -2.45 -18.78
N LEU A 113 10.24 -2.42 -17.48
CA LEU A 113 11.14 -1.86 -16.50
C LEU A 113 12.25 -2.87 -16.18
N PRO A 114 13.46 -2.41 -15.82
CA PRO A 114 14.51 -3.31 -15.35
C PRO A 114 14.03 -4.17 -14.18
N THR A 115 14.29 -5.48 -14.23
CA THR A 115 14.08 -6.39 -13.10
C THR A 115 14.94 -5.93 -11.92
N ARG A 116 14.39 -5.97 -10.70
CA ARG A 116 15.09 -5.53 -9.48
C ARG A 116 15.01 -6.58 -8.39
N THR A 117 16.12 -6.78 -7.69
CA THR A 117 16.15 -7.40 -6.38
C THR A 117 16.02 -6.26 -5.35
N ILE A 118 15.05 -6.36 -4.44
CA ILE A 118 14.70 -5.32 -3.47
C ILE A 118 14.74 -5.93 -2.07
N HIS A 119 15.47 -5.31 -1.14
CA HIS A 119 15.54 -5.73 0.26
C HIS A 119 14.63 -4.84 1.12
N ASP A 120 13.57 -5.41 1.71
CA ASP A 120 12.60 -4.69 2.56
C ASP A 120 12.69 -5.18 4.02
N VAL A 121 13.28 -4.39 4.91
CA VAL A 121 13.28 -4.63 6.36
C VAL A 121 12.19 -3.78 7.02
N TYR A 122 11.15 -4.40 7.57
CA TYR A 122 9.99 -3.71 8.17
C TYR A 122 10.15 -3.50 9.68
N TYR A 123 9.66 -2.35 10.17
CA TYR A 123 9.82 -1.92 11.56
C TYR A 123 8.48 -1.49 12.19
N ASP A 124 8.24 -1.89 13.45
CA ASP A 124 7.07 -1.50 14.27
C ASP A 124 7.41 -1.58 15.78
N THR A 125 6.47 -1.28 16.66
CA THR A 125 6.53 -1.61 18.09
C THR A 125 6.32 -3.12 18.32
N ALA A 126 6.73 -3.62 19.49
CA ALA A 126 6.50 -5.01 19.88
C ALA A 126 5.00 -5.42 19.99
N ASP A 127 4.08 -4.44 20.03
CA ASP A 127 2.63 -4.65 20.00
C ASP A 127 1.98 -4.33 18.63
N LEU A 128 2.77 -4.26 17.55
CA LEU A 128 2.37 -3.96 16.16
C LEU A 128 1.47 -2.72 16.02
N ARG A 129 1.81 -1.65 16.76
CA ARG A 129 0.95 -0.48 16.96
C ARG A 129 0.89 0.46 15.76
N MET A 130 1.85 0.38 14.85
CA MET A 130 1.84 1.10 13.57
C MET A 130 1.02 0.31 12.56
N ALA A 131 1.29 -0.99 12.37
CA ALA A 131 0.55 -1.84 11.44
C ALA A 131 -0.94 -1.96 11.82
N SER A 132 -1.27 -2.06 13.11
CA SER A 132 -2.67 -2.03 13.61
C SER A 132 -3.35 -0.66 13.47
N ARG A 133 -2.66 0.35 12.91
CA ARG A 133 -3.19 1.67 12.53
C ARG A 133 -2.99 1.96 11.04
N GLY A 134 -2.66 0.93 10.26
CA GLY A 134 -2.39 1.05 8.83
C GLY A 134 -1.14 1.86 8.51
N VAL A 135 -0.11 1.85 9.35
CA VAL A 135 1.19 2.47 9.07
C VAL A 135 2.26 1.39 8.99
N TRP A 136 2.99 1.35 7.88
CA TRP A 136 4.05 0.37 7.65
C TRP A 136 5.36 1.09 7.32
N ALA A 137 6.25 1.21 8.30
CA ALA A 137 7.60 1.72 8.10
C ALA A 137 8.56 0.59 7.73
N ARG A 138 9.50 0.87 6.84
CA ARG A 138 10.54 -0.06 6.41
C ARG A 138 11.81 0.67 5.98
N LYS A 139 12.95 -0.02 6.01
CA LYS A 139 14.10 0.31 5.15
C LYS A 139 13.98 -0.52 3.88
N ARG A 140 13.88 0.15 2.73
CA ARG A 140 14.00 -0.44 1.40
C ARG A 140 15.38 -0.13 0.86
N ASP A 141 16.19 -1.15 0.59
CA ASP A 141 17.57 -1.01 0.10
C ASP A 141 18.38 -0.04 0.99
N GLY A 142 18.24 -0.23 2.31
CA GLY A 142 18.80 0.62 3.37
C GLY A 142 18.04 1.93 3.67
N LYS A 143 17.22 2.43 2.74
CA LYS A 143 16.57 3.77 2.81
C LYS A 143 15.18 3.72 3.44
N TRP A 144 14.90 4.62 4.38
CA TRP A 144 13.60 4.68 5.04
C TRP A 144 12.46 5.08 4.10
N GLN A 145 11.39 4.28 4.15
CA GLN A 145 10.10 4.52 3.49
C GLN A 145 8.96 4.15 4.44
N ALA A 146 7.80 4.80 4.33
CA ALA A 146 6.58 4.32 4.97
C ALA A 146 5.33 4.52 4.09
N LYS A 147 4.40 3.55 4.17
CA LYS A 147 3.04 3.67 3.63
C LYS A 147 2.08 3.94 4.80
N MET A 148 1.13 4.87 4.66
CA MET A 148 0.01 5.07 5.58
C MET A 148 -1.32 4.85 4.85
N SER A 149 -2.13 3.91 5.34
CA SER A 149 -3.45 3.59 4.80
C SER A 149 -4.44 4.73 5.01
N LEU A 150 -5.19 5.04 3.96
CA LEU A 150 -6.40 5.84 4.01
C LEU A 150 -7.65 4.95 3.87
N GLY A 151 -7.51 3.63 4.07
CA GLY A 151 -8.51 2.59 3.87
C GLY A 151 -8.41 1.91 2.50
N ALA A 152 -9.41 1.08 2.18
CA ALA A 152 -9.58 0.56 0.82
C ALA A 152 -9.88 1.69 -0.17
N ALA A 153 -9.34 1.58 -1.39
CA ALA A 153 -9.54 2.58 -2.44
C ALA A 153 -10.95 2.57 -3.08
N GLY A 154 -11.76 1.55 -2.77
CA GLY A 154 -13.12 1.37 -3.29
C GLY A 154 -13.90 0.33 -2.48
N LYS A 155 -15.06 -0.10 -2.98
CA LYS A 155 -15.78 -1.25 -2.41
C LYS A 155 -15.09 -2.55 -2.87
N GLY A 156 -14.33 -3.18 -1.98
CA GLY A 156 -13.59 -4.40 -2.29
C GLY A 156 -12.83 -4.93 -1.07
N GLY A 157 -12.17 -6.09 -1.22
CA GLY A 157 -11.42 -6.74 -0.16
C GLY A 157 -9.97 -6.24 -0.02
N CYS A 158 -9.13 -7.06 0.63
CA CYS A 158 -7.71 -6.79 0.86
C CYS A 158 -6.83 -6.65 -0.40
N ASN A 159 -7.40 -6.85 -1.59
CA ASN A 159 -6.78 -6.59 -2.88
C ASN A 159 -6.82 -5.11 -3.31
N ARG A 160 -7.65 -4.24 -2.68
CA ARG A 160 -7.74 -2.80 -3.00
C ARG A 160 -7.16 -1.94 -1.88
N ALA A 161 -6.17 -1.10 -2.15
CA ALA A 161 -5.57 -0.22 -1.14
C ALA A 161 -5.31 1.20 -1.64
N LEU A 162 -5.45 2.18 -0.72
CA LEU A 162 -5.06 3.57 -0.91
C LEU A 162 -4.07 3.96 0.19
N PHE A 163 -2.87 4.37 -0.20
CA PHE A 163 -1.82 4.79 0.71
C PHE A 163 -1.37 6.22 0.45
N GLN A 164 -0.97 6.92 1.50
CA GLN A 164 -0.07 8.08 1.41
C GLN A 164 1.38 7.59 1.61
N GLN A 165 2.28 7.98 0.71
CA GLN A 165 3.71 7.65 0.79
C GLN A 165 4.49 8.66 1.64
N PHE A 166 5.57 8.16 2.26
CA PHE A 166 6.55 8.92 3.02
C PHE A 166 7.93 8.37 2.61
N ASN A 167 8.60 9.06 1.69
CA ASN A 167 9.76 8.56 0.94
C ASN A 167 11.10 9.12 1.44
N THR A 168 11.10 9.88 2.55
CA THR A 168 12.34 10.37 3.19
C THR A 168 12.41 9.98 4.66
N GLU A 169 13.62 9.81 5.17
CA GLU A 169 13.88 9.49 6.58
C GLU A 169 13.27 10.51 7.55
N ARG A 170 13.33 11.80 7.22
CA ARG A 170 12.67 12.88 7.98
C ARG A 170 11.14 12.73 7.99
N GLN A 171 10.54 12.37 6.85
CA GLN A 171 9.09 12.10 6.77
C GLN A 171 8.68 10.89 7.62
N VAL A 172 9.47 9.81 7.59
CA VAL A 172 9.24 8.63 8.44
C VAL A 172 9.38 8.97 9.92
N GLY A 173 10.45 9.67 10.34
CA GLY A 173 10.62 10.11 11.73
C GLY A 173 9.45 10.96 12.25
N VAL A 174 8.92 11.88 11.42
CA VAL A 174 7.70 12.66 11.73
C VAL A 174 6.47 11.76 11.89
N LEU A 175 6.31 10.73 11.04
CA LEU A 175 5.20 9.79 11.11
C LEU A 175 5.24 8.90 12.37
N VAL A 176 6.43 8.45 12.79
CA VAL A 176 6.58 7.64 14.00
C VAL A 176 6.41 8.49 15.28
N HIS A 177 7.08 9.66 15.34
CA HIS A 177 7.27 10.39 16.61
C HIS A 177 6.65 11.78 16.70
N GLY A 178 5.87 12.23 15.71
CA GLY A 178 5.44 13.64 15.58
C GLY A 178 5.01 14.34 16.87
N ARG A 179 4.09 13.74 17.65
CA ARG A 179 3.64 14.32 18.95
C ARG A 179 4.71 14.30 20.04
N ALA A 180 5.62 13.33 20.05
CA ALA A 180 6.73 13.27 21.00
C ALA A 180 7.81 14.33 20.66
N MET A 181 8.16 14.47 19.37
CA MET A 181 9.14 15.46 18.92
C MET A 181 8.64 16.90 19.07
N VAL A 182 7.37 17.18 18.76
CA VAL A 182 6.75 18.49 19.03
C VAL A 182 6.81 18.80 20.53
N ARG A 183 6.48 17.84 21.41
CA ARG A 183 6.60 18.02 22.86
C ARG A 183 8.05 18.20 23.33
N ALA A 184 9.02 17.53 22.72
CA ALA A 184 10.44 17.69 23.03
C ALA A 184 10.93 19.11 22.65
N ARG A 185 10.61 19.59 21.45
CA ARG A 185 11.00 20.94 20.98
C ARG A 185 10.28 22.06 21.75
N ILE A 186 9.05 21.84 22.22
CA ILE A 186 8.36 22.76 23.15
C ILE A 186 9.05 22.78 24.53
N LYS A 187 9.47 21.62 25.05
CA LYS A 187 10.13 21.52 26.37
C LYS A 187 11.57 22.01 26.38
N ASN A 188 12.27 21.96 25.26
CA ASN A 188 13.64 22.46 25.13
C ASN A 188 13.82 23.18 23.77
N PRO A 189 13.47 24.48 23.69
CA PRO A 189 13.60 25.27 22.47
C PRO A 189 15.07 25.47 22.02
N SER A 190 16.02 25.29 22.94
CA SER A 190 17.46 25.44 22.73
C SER A 190 18.12 24.26 22.02
N LEU A 191 17.36 23.21 21.69
CA LEU A 191 17.86 22.09 20.90
C LEU A 191 18.21 22.57 19.48
N PRO A 192 19.46 22.37 19.00
CA PRO A 192 19.82 22.71 17.63
C PRO A 192 18.97 21.91 16.64
N GLU A 193 18.73 22.48 15.46
CA GLU A 193 17.79 21.92 14.48
C GLU A 193 18.28 20.58 13.89
N GLU A 194 19.59 20.32 13.98
CA GLU A 194 20.27 19.03 13.75
C GLU A 194 21.15 18.67 14.97
N GLY A 195 21.45 17.38 15.19
CA GLY A 195 22.68 16.97 15.89
C GLY A 195 22.54 16.10 17.14
N GLN A 196 21.42 16.09 17.88
CA GLN A 196 21.31 15.24 19.10
C GLN A 196 19.96 14.51 19.32
N PRO A 197 18.77 15.12 19.16
CA PRO A 197 17.51 14.39 19.32
C PRO A 197 17.19 13.54 18.09
N TRP A 198 17.30 14.10 16.89
CA TRP A 198 16.94 13.41 15.65
C TRP A 198 17.85 12.22 15.40
N ASP A 199 19.16 12.45 15.49
CA ASP A 199 20.22 11.47 15.20
C ASP A 199 20.13 10.26 16.13
N ARG A 200 20.08 10.47 17.46
CA ARG A 200 19.95 9.36 18.43
C ARG A 200 18.70 8.50 18.19
N TRP A 201 17.58 9.09 17.78
CA TRP A 201 16.38 8.32 17.48
C TRP A 201 16.47 7.64 16.11
N ARG A 202 16.99 8.31 15.08
CA ARG A 202 17.27 7.77 13.74
C ARG A 202 18.14 6.51 13.81
N ASP A 203 19.28 6.63 14.50
CA ASP A 203 20.32 5.61 14.58
C ASP A 203 19.83 4.37 15.36
N ASN A 204 18.96 4.57 16.36
CA ASN A 204 18.24 3.50 17.06
C ASN A 204 16.97 3.05 16.31
N ASN A 205 16.92 3.16 14.98
CA ASN A 205 15.80 2.80 14.10
C ASN A 205 14.43 3.34 14.58
N TRP A 206 14.39 4.60 14.99
CA TRP A 206 13.22 5.27 15.58
C TRP A 206 12.69 4.59 16.86
N GLY A 207 13.52 3.82 17.57
CA GLY A 207 13.11 3.01 18.72
C GLY A 207 12.23 1.81 18.36
N LEU A 208 12.05 1.52 17.07
CA LEU A 208 11.26 0.40 16.57
C LEU A 208 12.08 -0.90 16.58
N LYS A 209 11.38 -2.03 16.44
CA LYS A 209 11.96 -3.37 16.28
C LYS A 209 11.66 -3.90 14.89
N VAL A 210 12.59 -4.69 14.34
CA VAL A 210 12.36 -5.43 13.09
C VAL A 210 11.20 -6.40 13.30
N ILE A 211 10.25 -6.40 12.39
CA ILE A 211 9.09 -7.30 12.40
C ILE A 211 9.10 -8.31 11.25
N ALA A 212 9.70 -7.93 10.12
CA ALA A 212 9.95 -8.79 8.97
C ALA A 212 11.21 -8.32 8.24
N ASP A 213 11.91 -9.25 7.61
CA ASP A 213 13.11 -9.00 6.82
C ASP A 213 13.03 -9.98 5.64
N PHE A 214 12.94 -9.46 4.40
CA PHE A 214 12.82 -10.30 3.21
C PHE A 214 13.27 -9.58 1.93
N VAL A 215 13.68 -10.39 0.96
CA VAL A 215 14.02 -9.98 -0.40
C VAL A 215 12.83 -10.20 -1.34
N THR A 216 12.66 -9.30 -2.30
CA THR A 216 11.72 -9.45 -3.43
C THR A 216 12.46 -9.35 -4.76
N GLU A 217 12.26 -10.33 -5.63
CA GLU A 217 12.50 -10.20 -7.08
C GLU A 217 11.26 -9.55 -7.72
N ARG A 218 11.40 -8.32 -8.22
CA ARG A 218 10.35 -7.54 -8.88
C ARG A 218 10.61 -7.46 -10.38
N GLN A 219 9.74 -8.07 -11.17
CA GLN A 219 9.58 -7.75 -12.59
C GLN A 219 8.56 -6.61 -12.73
N GLY A 220 8.68 -5.77 -13.76
CA GLY A 220 7.80 -4.62 -13.89
C GLY A 220 7.61 -4.11 -15.31
N TRP A 221 6.46 -3.49 -15.53
CA TRP A 221 6.08 -2.82 -16.77
C TRP A 221 5.44 -1.47 -16.44
N LYS A 222 5.73 -0.45 -17.23
CA LYS A 222 5.08 0.86 -17.19
C LYS A 222 4.09 0.92 -18.35
N VAL A 223 2.81 1.08 -18.04
CA VAL A 223 1.72 1.16 -19.03
C VAL A 223 1.16 2.58 -19.04
N VAL A 224 1.03 3.18 -20.23
CA VAL A 224 0.49 4.53 -20.39
C VAL A 224 -0.79 4.50 -21.22
N ILE A 225 -1.87 5.09 -20.68
CA ILE A 225 -3.18 5.15 -21.31
C ILE A 225 -3.57 6.61 -21.56
N GLY A 226 -3.87 6.97 -22.81
CA GLY A 226 -4.20 8.34 -23.24
C GLY A 226 -3.00 9.08 -23.85
N LYS A 227 -3.15 10.37 -24.13
CA LYS A 227 -2.10 11.21 -24.74
C LYS A 227 -2.06 12.61 -24.11
N GLY A 228 -0.88 13.24 -24.13
CA GLY A 228 -0.66 14.58 -23.58
C GLY A 228 -1.06 14.69 -22.11
N THR A 229 -1.66 15.83 -21.73
CA THR A 229 -2.13 16.11 -20.35
C THR A 229 -3.23 15.17 -19.84
N SER A 230 -3.80 14.32 -20.71
CA SER A 230 -4.80 13.31 -20.33
C SER A 230 -4.21 11.93 -19.99
N ALA A 231 -2.92 11.73 -20.28
CA ALA A 231 -2.23 10.45 -20.14
C ALA A 231 -2.15 9.98 -18.68
N ARG A 232 -2.22 8.66 -18.48
CA ARG A 232 -2.26 8.01 -17.17
C ARG A 232 -1.24 6.89 -17.13
N THR A 233 -0.29 6.99 -16.20
CA THR A 233 0.72 5.97 -15.98
C THR A 233 0.27 4.99 -14.90
N TYR A 234 0.43 3.71 -15.19
CA TYR A 234 0.26 2.60 -14.26
C TYR A 234 1.57 1.82 -14.24
N HIS A 235 2.01 1.41 -13.05
CA HIS A 235 3.11 0.47 -12.90
C HIS A 235 2.51 -0.89 -12.57
N VAL A 236 2.71 -1.86 -13.47
CA VAL A 236 2.37 -3.26 -13.24
C VAL A 236 3.62 -3.95 -12.73
N TYR A 237 3.53 -4.62 -11.60
CA TYR A 237 4.61 -5.39 -11.02
C TYR A 237 4.21 -6.84 -10.83
N TRP A 238 5.17 -7.74 -11.01
CA TRP A 238 5.09 -9.12 -10.59
C TRP A 238 6.22 -9.37 -9.58
N ASP A 239 5.84 -9.57 -8.33
CA ASP A 239 6.74 -9.73 -7.19
C ASP A 239 6.80 -11.19 -6.75
N LYS A 240 8.02 -11.72 -6.62
CA LYS A 240 8.32 -13.00 -5.96
C LYS A 240 9.19 -12.73 -4.73
N THR A 241 8.82 -13.26 -3.57
CA THR A 241 9.65 -13.17 -2.36
C THR A 241 10.50 -14.42 -2.14
N ASP A 242 11.62 -14.25 -1.45
CA ASP A 242 12.49 -15.33 -0.97
C ASP A 242 11.73 -16.38 -0.13
N PHE A 243 10.77 -15.96 0.69
CA PHE A 243 9.88 -16.83 1.46
C PHE A 243 8.76 -17.49 0.62
N GLY A 244 8.82 -17.39 -0.71
CA GLY A 244 7.92 -18.09 -1.63
C GLY A 244 6.50 -17.57 -1.66
N TYR A 245 6.30 -16.25 -1.59
CA TYR A 245 5.02 -15.61 -1.91
C TYR A 245 5.14 -14.83 -3.22
N GLU A 246 4.17 -15.04 -4.10
CA GLU A 246 4.10 -14.36 -5.40
C GLU A 246 2.82 -13.53 -5.47
N VAL A 247 2.91 -12.30 -5.97
CA VAL A 247 1.78 -11.38 -6.08
C VAL A 247 1.99 -10.38 -7.22
N GLY A 248 0.91 -10.11 -7.95
CA GLY A 248 0.88 -9.00 -8.89
C GLY A 248 0.33 -7.74 -8.21
N GLU A 249 0.93 -6.58 -8.48
CA GLU A 249 0.46 -5.27 -8.00
C GLU A 249 0.32 -4.30 -9.19
N ILE A 250 -0.79 -3.57 -9.29
CA ILE A 250 -0.95 -2.43 -10.22
C ILE A 250 -0.98 -1.15 -9.36
N GLU A 251 0.14 -0.44 -9.33
CA GLU A 251 0.32 0.81 -8.59
C GLU A 251 0.11 2.03 -9.53
N SER A 252 -0.79 2.94 -9.18
CA SER A 252 -0.92 4.25 -9.85
C SER A 252 -0.77 5.40 -8.84
N TYR A 253 0.12 6.32 -9.16
CA TYR A 253 0.54 7.42 -8.29
C TYR A 253 -0.15 8.73 -8.65
N THR A 254 -0.55 9.51 -7.65
CA THR A 254 -1.08 10.85 -7.83
C THR A 254 -0.69 11.78 -6.69
N SER A 255 -0.04 12.90 -7.02
CA SER A 255 0.26 14.00 -6.10
C SER A 255 -0.63 15.19 -6.42
N THR A 256 -0.97 16.02 -5.42
CA THR A 256 -1.72 17.26 -5.68
C THR A 256 -1.58 18.29 -4.55
N ILE A 257 -1.24 19.53 -4.89
CA ILE A 257 -1.18 20.64 -3.93
C ILE A 257 -2.55 21.31 -3.83
N LYS A 258 -3.43 20.77 -2.97
CA LYS A 258 -4.71 21.43 -2.62
C LYS A 258 -4.62 22.20 -1.29
N LYS A 259 -5.29 23.36 -1.23
CA LYS A 259 -5.34 24.25 -0.06
C LYS A 259 -5.94 23.59 1.21
N THR A 260 -6.66 22.48 1.08
CA THR A 260 -7.26 21.72 2.18
C THR A 260 -7.09 20.21 1.97
N GLN A 261 -6.03 19.62 2.52
CA GLN A 261 -5.68 18.20 2.37
C GLN A 261 -6.53 17.24 3.24
N ARG A 262 -7.86 17.42 3.29
CA ARG A 262 -8.76 16.54 4.07
C ARG A 262 -8.72 15.10 3.54
N ASP A 263 -8.59 14.13 4.44
CA ASP A 263 -8.59 12.70 4.11
C ASP A 263 -9.80 12.25 3.27
N SER A 264 -10.98 12.85 3.46
CA SER A 264 -12.18 12.55 2.66
C SER A 264 -11.98 12.83 1.17
N TRP A 265 -11.27 13.91 0.81
CA TRP A 265 -10.96 14.21 -0.58
C TRP A 265 -9.81 13.34 -1.12
N LYS A 266 -8.83 12.95 -0.30
CA LYS A 266 -7.81 11.95 -0.69
C LYS A 266 -8.48 10.61 -1.06
N ARG A 267 -9.46 10.17 -0.26
CA ARG A 267 -10.28 8.97 -0.52
C ARG A 267 -11.09 9.11 -1.82
N GLU A 268 -11.74 10.25 -2.05
CA GLU A 268 -12.47 10.54 -3.29
C GLU A 268 -11.57 10.48 -4.55
N LEU A 269 -10.36 11.05 -4.46
CA LEU A 269 -9.35 10.95 -5.51
C LEU A 269 -8.88 9.49 -5.71
N GLY A 270 -8.65 8.76 -4.62
CA GLY A 270 -8.32 7.33 -4.64
C GLY A 270 -9.37 6.49 -5.36
N MET A 271 -10.65 6.68 -5.05
CA MET A 271 -11.78 6.01 -5.73
C MET A 271 -11.83 6.32 -7.24
N LYS A 272 -11.47 7.54 -7.63
CA LYS A 272 -11.39 7.96 -9.05
C LYS A 272 -10.20 7.34 -9.79
N VAL A 273 -9.16 6.89 -9.09
CA VAL A 273 -8.03 6.14 -9.65
C VAL A 273 -8.32 4.62 -9.62
N ASP A 274 -8.89 4.09 -8.53
CA ASP A 274 -9.29 2.68 -8.39
C ASP A 274 -10.28 2.27 -9.50
N LYS A 275 -11.27 3.12 -9.81
CA LYS A 275 -12.18 2.92 -10.95
C LYS A 275 -11.45 2.89 -12.30
N ARG A 276 -10.37 3.65 -12.47
CA ARG A 276 -9.56 3.64 -13.71
C ARG A 276 -8.67 2.39 -13.80
N ILE A 277 -8.31 1.79 -12.67
CA ILE A 277 -7.65 0.48 -12.62
C ILE A 277 -8.67 -0.64 -12.93
N ASP A 278 -9.91 -0.55 -12.43
CA ASP A 278 -11.00 -1.44 -12.87
C ASP A 278 -11.25 -1.31 -14.40
N GLU A 279 -11.23 -0.10 -14.95
CA GLU A 279 -11.33 0.15 -16.41
C GLU A 279 -10.13 -0.39 -17.20
N LEU A 280 -8.92 -0.37 -16.63
CA LEU A 280 -7.71 -0.95 -17.24
C LEU A 280 -7.80 -2.48 -17.29
N ILE A 281 -8.08 -3.11 -16.15
CA ILE A 281 -8.21 -4.57 -16.00
C ILE A 281 -9.38 -5.09 -16.86
N GLY A 282 -10.53 -4.40 -16.80
CA GLY A 282 -11.74 -4.79 -17.53
C GLY A 282 -11.61 -4.74 -19.06
N LYS A 283 -10.65 -3.96 -19.58
CA LYS A 283 -10.27 -3.97 -21.00
C LYS A 283 -9.22 -5.03 -21.32
N HIS A 284 -8.16 -5.11 -20.53
CA HIS A 284 -7.04 -6.02 -20.78
C HIS A 284 -7.20 -7.33 -19.97
N GLN A 285 -8.38 -7.95 -20.07
CA GLN A 285 -8.69 -9.18 -19.31
C GLN A 285 -7.81 -10.37 -19.71
N TRP A 286 -7.18 -10.30 -20.88
CA TRP A 286 -6.17 -11.25 -21.36
C TRP A 286 -4.86 -11.21 -20.55
N ALA A 287 -4.56 -10.11 -19.85
CA ALA A 287 -3.29 -9.92 -19.14
C ALA A 287 -3.32 -10.41 -17.68
N PHE A 288 -4.44 -10.19 -16.97
CA PHE A 288 -4.49 -10.30 -15.50
C PHE A 288 -5.43 -11.41 -15.00
N GLU A 289 -4.95 -12.22 -14.06
CA GLU A 289 -5.81 -13.09 -13.23
C GLU A 289 -6.27 -12.32 -11.98
N VAL A 290 -7.48 -11.75 -12.05
CA VAL A 290 -8.11 -11.05 -10.92
C VAL A 290 -9.28 -11.88 -10.42
N SER A 291 -9.26 -12.24 -9.13
CA SER A 291 -10.27 -13.09 -8.51
C SER A 291 -10.58 -12.64 -7.08
N ASP A 292 -11.81 -12.16 -6.85
CA ASP A 292 -12.29 -11.83 -5.51
C ASP A 292 -12.53 -13.09 -4.64
N LYS A 293 -12.44 -14.30 -5.23
CA LYS A 293 -12.50 -15.58 -4.50
C LYS A 293 -11.16 -15.92 -3.83
N VAL A 294 -10.03 -15.41 -4.35
CA VAL A 294 -8.68 -15.62 -3.81
C VAL A 294 -7.95 -14.28 -3.74
N PRO A 295 -8.40 -13.34 -2.87
CA PRO A 295 -7.84 -12.00 -2.82
C PRO A 295 -6.43 -12.02 -2.22
N LYS A 296 -5.43 -11.65 -3.03
CA LYS A 296 -4.02 -11.54 -2.61
C LYS A 296 -3.84 -10.45 -1.55
N SER A 297 -3.03 -10.76 -0.54
CA SER A 297 -2.60 -9.85 0.51
C SER A 297 -1.32 -9.10 0.12
N GLY A 298 -0.96 -8.05 0.87
CA GLY A 298 0.36 -7.42 0.75
C GLY A 298 1.45 -8.25 1.41
N LYS A 299 2.66 -8.27 0.81
CA LYS A 299 3.77 -9.18 1.15
C LYS A 299 4.08 -9.28 2.66
N LEU A 300 4.10 -8.16 3.39
CA LEU A 300 4.31 -8.16 4.85
C LEU A 300 3.25 -8.97 5.61
N PHE A 301 1.97 -8.90 5.22
CA PHE A 301 0.91 -9.65 5.91
C PHE A 301 1.09 -11.15 5.71
N GLU A 302 1.49 -11.58 4.50
CA GLU A 302 1.83 -12.98 4.23
C GLU A 302 3.06 -13.43 5.03
N TYR A 303 4.10 -12.60 5.12
CA TYR A 303 5.27 -12.88 5.96
C TYR A 303 4.85 -13.10 7.43
N LEU A 304 4.03 -12.19 7.99
CA LEU A 304 3.52 -12.33 9.35
C LEU A 304 2.63 -13.58 9.52
N LEU A 305 1.82 -13.94 8.51
CA LEU A 305 1.01 -15.15 8.52
C LEU A 305 1.85 -16.44 8.53
N ARG A 306 2.99 -16.46 7.84
CA ARG A 306 3.91 -17.61 7.75
C ARG A 306 4.85 -17.72 8.95
N HIS A 307 5.41 -16.60 9.42
CA HIS A 307 6.54 -16.59 10.34
C HIS A 307 6.23 -16.02 11.74
N ARG A 308 5.10 -15.32 11.92
CA ARG A 308 4.72 -14.63 13.18
C ARG A 308 3.20 -14.67 13.42
N ARG A 309 2.63 -15.87 13.27
CA ARG A 309 1.17 -16.06 13.16
C ARG A 309 0.41 -15.63 14.43
N GLU A 310 1.05 -15.77 15.58
CA GLU A 310 0.60 -15.30 16.90
C GLU A 310 0.45 -13.77 16.97
N ASP A 311 1.29 -13.01 16.24
CA ASP A 311 1.21 -11.55 16.18
C ASP A 311 0.03 -11.03 15.38
N LEU A 312 -0.59 -11.83 14.50
CA LEU A 312 -1.77 -11.42 13.73
C LEU A 312 -2.94 -11.00 14.64
N GLY A 313 -3.04 -11.57 15.84
CA GLY A 313 -4.03 -11.18 16.85
C GLY A 313 -3.88 -9.75 17.37
N LYS A 314 -2.71 -9.12 17.15
CA LYS A 314 -2.42 -7.71 17.49
C LYS A 314 -2.94 -6.74 16.43
N LEU A 315 -3.22 -7.21 15.21
CA LEU A 315 -3.63 -6.39 14.07
C LEU A 315 -5.14 -6.13 14.01
N ASP A 316 -5.98 -6.83 14.79
CA ASP A 316 -7.43 -6.55 14.83
C ASP A 316 -7.75 -5.27 15.62
N VAL A 317 -7.88 -4.18 14.87
CA VAL A 317 -8.29 -2.85 15.33
C VAL A 317 -9.56 -2.88 16.20
N ASN A 318 -10.47 -3.83 15.97
CA ASN A 318 -11.76 -3.89 16.64
C ASN A 318 -11.66 -4.31 18.12
N ARG A 319 -10.60 -5.02 18.53
CA ARG A 319 -10.49 -5.58 19.88
C ARG A 319 -10.28 -4.50 20.96
N ARG A 320 -9.72 -3.33 20.58
CA ARG A 320 -9.44 -2.20 21.49
C ARG A 320 -10.61 -1.19 21.61
N ILE A 321 -11.65 -1.27 20.76
CA ILE A 321 -12.83 -0.38 20.83
C ILE A 321 -13.93 -0.95 21.76
N ARG A 322 -13.85 -2.22 22.14
CA ARG A 322 -14.80 -2.88 23.07
C ARG A 322 -14.31 -2.96 24.52
N LEU A 323 -13.24 -2.25 24.87
CA LEU A 323 -12.54 -2.30 26.16
C LEU A 323 -12.08 -0.89 26.60
N ALA A 324 -12.82 0.14 26.20
CA ALA A 324 -12.60 1.55 26.49
C ALA A 324 -13.95 2.28 26.53
#